data_AF-A0A534WEL1-F1
#
_entry.id   AF-A0A534WEL1-F1
#
_cell.length_a   1.000
_cell.length_b   1.000
_cell.length_c   1.000
_cell.angle_alpha   90.00
_cell.angle_beta   90.00
_cell.angle_gamma   90.00
#
_symmetry.space_group_name_H-M   'P 1'
#
loop_
_entity.id
_entity.type
_entity.pdbx_description
1 polymer ?
#
loop_
_entity_poly.entity_id
_entity_poly.type
_entity_poly.pdbx_seq_one_letter_code
_entity_poly.pdbx_strand_id
1 'polypeptide(L)'
;MSPSIWTRCAGRSEIRRLAGRFRRVVEAQFRNSTRKLVDSDDEQRALEELLDVKAKLPVPAGFEGLHYLLYTPFRHPPLRHGSRFGTRGERGILYAARELPTVFAEV
;
A
#
# COMPACT_ATOMS: atom_id res chain seq x y z
N MET A 1 -24.33 20.33 -13.45
CA MET A 1 -23.07 19.75 -12.94
C MET A 1 -22.60 18.69 -13.92
N SER A 2 -21.32 18.68 -14.27
CA SER A 2 -20.76 17.64 -15.16
C SER A 2 -20.75 16.28 -14.44
N PRO A 3 -20.99 15.17 -15.15
CA PRO A 3 -20.95 13.84 -14.55
C PRO A 3 -19.57 13.55 -13.97
N SER A 4 -19.52 12.97 -12.78
CA SER A 4 -18.26 12.54 -12.17
C SER A 4 -17.59 11.44 -13.01
N ILE A 5 -16.28 11.25 -12.87
CA ILE A 5 -15.57 10.12 -13.52
C ILE A 5 -16.24 8.77 -13.20
N TRP A 6 -16.72 8.59 -11.97
CA TRP A 6 -17.43 7.38 -11.54
C TRP A 6 -18.75 7.17 -12.27
N THR A 7 -19.48 8.25 -12.53
CA THR A 7 -20.72 8.22 -13.30
C THR A 7 -20.44 7.88 -14.76
N ARG A 8 -19.40 8.48 -15.35
CA ARG A 8 -19.00 8.25 -16.75
C ARG A 8 -18.52 6.82 -17.00
N CYS A 9 -17.86 6.22 -16.02
CA CYS A 9 -17.34 4.85 -16.11
C CYS A 9 -18.33 3.78 -15.62
N ALA A 10 -19.60 4.13 -15.36
CA ALA A 10 -20.61 3.22 -14.82
C ALA A 10 -20.13 2.45 -13.56
N GLY A 11 -19.34 3.10 -12.70
CA GLY A 11 -18.50 2.41 -11.71
C GLY A 11 -19.25 1.46 -10.77
N ARG A 12 -20.48 1.80 -10.35
CA ARG A 12 -21.30 0.91 -9.50
C ARG A 12 -21.70 -0.39 -10.21
N SER A 13 -21.95 -0.34 -11.51
CA SER A 13 -22.33 -1.50 -12.32
C SER A 13 -21.14 -2.40 -12.65
N GLU A 14 -19.92 -1.87 -12.59
CA GLU A 14 -18.67 -2.62 -12.82
C GLU A 14 -18.13 -3.32 -11.57
N ILE A 15 -18.79 -3.18 -10.41
CA ILE A 15 -18.37 -3.87 -9.18
C ILE A 15 -18.63 -5.36 -9.33
N ARG A 16 -17.55 -6.12 -9.53
CA ARG A 16 -17.58 -7.58 -9.61
C ARG A 16 -16.31 -8.17 -9.02
N ARG A 17 -16.36 -9.48 -8.73
CA ARG A 17 -15.17 -10.23 -8.32
C ARG A 17 -14.12 -10.14 -9.42
N LEU A 18 -12.93 -9.68 -9.06
CA LEU A 18 -11.76 -9.68 -9.93
C LEU A 18 -10.95 -10.96 -9.70
N ALA A 19 -10.49 -11.57 -10.79
CA ALA A 19 -9.65 -12.76 -10.76
C ALA A 19 -8.57 -12.69 -11.86
N GLY A 20 -7.45 -13.34 -11.62
CA GLY A 20 -6.31 -13.37 -12.54
C GLY A 20 -5.02 -12.86 -11.89
N ARG A 21 -4.03 -12.58 -12.74
CA ARG A 21 -2.72 -12.09 -12.29
C ARG A 21 -2.71 -10.56 -12.31
N PHE A 22 -2.33 -10.00 -11.17
CA PHE A 22 -2.14 -8.57 -10.99
C PHE A 22 -0.71 -8.32 -10.55
N ARG A 23 -0.20 -7.16 -10.92
CA ARG A 23 1.16 -6.72 -10.65
C ARG A 23 1.08 -5.45 -9.82
N ARG A 24 1.92 -5.37 -8.81
CA ARG A 24 2.13 -4.18 -8.00
C ARG A 24 3.62 -3.90 -7.99
N VAL A 25 3.98 -2.68 -8.35
CA VAL A 25 5.33 -2.15 -8.17
C VAL A 25 5.30 -1.25 -6.94
N VAL A 26 6.38 -1.30 -6.18
CA VAL A 26 6.61 -0.43 -5.03
C VAL A 26 7.97 0.19 -5.22
N GLU A 27 8.09 1.49 -5.02
CA GLU A 27 9.41 2.11 -5.00
C GLU A 27 10.22 1.62 -3.80
N ALA A 28 11.47 1.29 -4.05
CA ALA A 28 12.43 1.03 -2.99
C ALA A 28 12.83 2.35 -2.33
N GLN A 29 12.11 2.76 -1.28
CA GLN A 29 12.35 4.00 -0.55
C GLN A 29 13.63 3.98 0.33
N PHE A 30 14.56 3.05 0.10
CA PHE A 30 15.79 2.94 0.89
C PHE A 30 16.63 4.24 0.87
N ARG A 31 16.51 5.11 -0.13
CA ARG A 31 17.24 6.40 -0.17
C ARG A 31 16.67 7.49 0.75
N ASN A 32 15.44 7.32 1.24
CA ASN A 32 14.82 8.15 2.28
C ASN A 32 14.91 7.52 3.69
N SER A 33 15.74 6.47 3.83
CA SER A 33 15.78 5.64 5.03
C SER A 33 16.40 6.33 6.24
N THR A 34 16.03 5.77 7.38
CA THR A 34 16.72 5.79 8.68
C THR A 34 18.23 5.49 8.57
N ARG A 35 18.73 5.00 7.43
CA ARG A 35 20.16 4.73 7.21
C ARG A 35 21.05 5.95 7.35
N LYS A 36 20.52 7.16 7.20
CA LYS A 36 21.27 8.40 7.45
C LYS A 36 21.47 8.70 8.94
N LEU A 37 20.81 7.94 9.83
CA LEU A 37 20.87 8.12 11.28
C LEU A 37 21.88 7.19 11.95
N VAL A 38 22.55 6.33 11.18
CA VAL A 38 23.44 5.26 11.67
C VAL A 38 24.65 5.11 10.74
N ASP A 39 25.75 4.63 11.30
CA ASP A 39 27.03 4.54 10.58
C ASP A 39 27.33 3.14 10.05
N SER A 40 26.53 2.13 10.44
CA SER A 40 26.74 0.73 10.07
C SER A 40 25.45 -0.05 9.77
N ASP A 41 25.61 -1.22 9.13
CA ASP A 41 24.51 -2.17 8.88
C ASP A 41 23.93 -2.74 10.18
N ASP A 42 24.77 -2.99 11.18
CA ASP A 42 24.33 -3.55 12.46
C ASP A 42 23.53 -2.53 13.27
N GLU A 43 23.96 -1.27 13.27
CA GLU A 43 23.17 -0.17 13.85
C GLU A 43 21.85 0.05 13.11
N GLN A 44 21.84 -0.05 11.78
CA GLN A 44 20.61 0.00 11.00
C GLN A 44 19.65 -1.13 11.40
N ARG A 45 20.16 -2.35 11.58
CA ARG A 45 19.33 -3.49 12.01
C ARG A 45 18.72 -3.23 13.38
N ALA A 46 19.53 -2.77 14.35
CA ALA A 46 19.05 -2.45 15.68
C ALA A 46 18.00 -1.31 15.66
N LEU A 47 18.19 -0.29 14.84
CA LEU A 47 17.24 0.81 14.68
C LEU A 47 15.91 0.33 14.08
N GLU A 48 15.95 -0.50 13.04
CA GLU A 48 14.74 -1.11 12.46
C GLU A 48 14.02 -1.99 13.49
N GLU A 49 14.73 -2.82 14.27
CA GLU A 49 14.11 -3.63 15.34
C GLU A 49 13.40 -2.77 16.39
N LEU A 50 14.02 -1.66 16.81
CA LEU A 50 13.41 -0.72 17.76
C LEU A 50 12.16 -0.04 17.19
N LEU A 51 12.20 0.36 15.91
CA LEU A 51 11.06 0.95 15.21
C LEU A 51 9.93 -0.06 15.01
N ASP A 52 10.28 -1.31 14.71
CA ASP A 52 9.33 -2.39 14.50
C ASP A 52 8.52 -2.68 15.76
N VAL A 53 9.20 -2.77 16.90
CA VAL A 53 8.57 -3.00 18.20
C VAL A 53 7.71 -1.82 18.64
N LYS A 54 8.15 -0.58 18.41
CA LYS A 54 7.48 0.60 18.95
C LYS A 54 6.38 1.20 18.07
N ALA A 55 6.54 1.16 16.75
CA ALA A 55 5.73 1.96 15.84
C ALA A 55 4.83 1.13 14.91
N LYS A 56 5.18 -0.14 14.65
CA LYS A 56 4.41 -0.94 13.70
C LYS A 56 3.23 -1.63 14.39
N LEU A 57 2.02 -1.45 13.84
CA LEU A 57 0.82 -2.17 14.27
C LEU A 57 0.96 -3.69 14.04
N PRO A 58 0.23 -4.56 14.75
CA PRO A 58 0.26 -5.99 14.46
C PRO A 58 -0.17 -6.30 13.02
N VAL A 59 0.25 -7.47 12.51
CA VAL A 59 -0.27 -7.98 11.24
C VAL A 59 -1.77 -8.27 11.41
N PRO A 60 -2.64 -7.83 10.48
CA PRO A 60 -4.07 -8.14 10.57
C PRO A 60 -4.34 -9.65 10.55
N ALA A 61 -5.36 -10.08 11.29
CA ALA A 61 -5.76 -11.48 11.33
C ALA A 61 -6.06 -12.03 9.93
N GLY A 62 -5.49 -13.19 9.59
CA GLY A 62 -5.62 -13.85 8.28
C GLY A 62 -4.59 -13.40 7.23
N PHE A 63 -3.63 -12.54 7.61
CA PHE A 63 -2.56 -12.05 6.73
C PHE A 63 -1.16 -12.53 7.16
N GLU A 64 -1.05 -13.35 8.20
CA GLU A 64 0.21 -13.77 8.84
C GLU A 64 1.15 -14.53 7.88
N GLY A 65 0.59 -15.23 6.89
CA GLY A 65 1.36 -15.96 5.86
C GLY A 65 1.68 -15.13 4.60
N LEU A 66 1.28 -13.87 4.54
CA LEU A 66 1.50 -13.03 3.37
C LEU A 66 2.81 -12.25 3.49
N HIS A 67 3.51 -12.10 2.37
CA HIS A 67 4.66 -11.20 2.31
C HIS A 67 4.25 -9.78 2.73
N TYR A 68 5.12 -9.05 3.45
CA TYR A 68 4.76 -7.75 4.04
C TYR A 68 4.21 -6.76 3.04
N LEU A 69 4.73 -6.76 1.81
CA LEU A 69 4.19 -5.92 0.74
C LEU A 69 2.69 -6.16 0.54
N LEU A 70 2.20 -7.40 0.61
CA LEU A 70 0.79 -7.70 0.38
C LEU A 70 -0.13 -7.27 1.53
N TYR A 71 0.31 -7.37 2.79
CA TYR A 71 -0.53 -6.99 3.94
C TYR A 71 -0.40 -5.53 4.37
N THR A 72 0.71 -4.85 4.04
CA THR A 72 0.99 -3.47 4.49
C THR A 72 -0.14 -2.48 4.15
N PRO A 73 -0.80 -2.53 2.98
CA PRO A 73 -1.93 -1.65 2.67
C PRO A 73 -3.10 -1.76 3.65
N PHE A 74 -3.22 -2.87 4.39
CA PHE A 74 -4.32 -3.16 5.33
C PHE A 74 -3.88 -3.12 6.79
N ARG A 75 -2.59 -2.91 7.05
CA ARG A 75 -2.00 -2.92 8.40
C ARG A 75 -2.20 -1.60 9.13
N HIS A 76 -2.19 -0.48 8.40
CA HIS A 76 -2.23 0.86 8.97
C HIS A 76 -3.66 1.43 8.97
N PRO A 77 -3.99 2.36 9.88
CA PRO A 77 -5.30 3.00 9.90
C PRO A 77 -5.56 3.76 8.60
N PRO A 78 -6.83 4.05 8.27
CA PRO A 78 -7.20 4.81 7.09
C PRO A 78 -6.41 6.11 6.96
N LEU A 79 -6.03 6.47 5.73
CA LEU A 79 -5.30 7.71 5.47
C LEU A 79 -6.12 8.90 5.96
N ARG A 80 -5.46 9.82 6.68
CA ARG A 80 -6.08 11.03 7.24
C ARG A 80 -6.89 11.82 6.21
N HIS A 81 -6.47 11.79 4.94
CA HIS A 81 -7.10 12.51 3.84
C HIS A 81 -7.71 11.60 2.75
N GLY A 82 -7.77 10.29 2.99
CA GLY A 82 -8.12 9.31 1.96
C GLY A 82 -7.02 9.16 0.90
N SER A 83 -7.36 8.54 -0.22
CA SER A 83 -6.50 8.33 -1.39
C SER A 83 -7.23 8.71 -2.68
N ARG A 84 -6.58 8.52 -3.84
CA ARG A 84 -7.20 8.81 -5.14
C ARG A 84 -8.54 8.09 -5.34
N PHE A 85 -8.66 6.86 -4.84
CA PHE A 85 -9.86 6.02 -5.00
C PHE A 85 -10.49 5.58 -3.66
N GLY A 86 -10.08 6.18 -2.54
CA GLY A 86 -10.61 5.85 -1.21
C GLY A 86 -10.91 7.08 -0.40
N THR A 87 -12.00 7.07 0.35
CA THR A 87 -12.28 8.09 1.35
C THR A 87 -11.42 7.87 2.62
N ARG A 88 -11.75 8.59 3.69
CA ARG A 88 -11.11 8.44 5.01
C ARG A 88 -11.63 7.23 5.80
N GLY A 89 -12.67 6.56 5.31
CA GLY A 89 -13.35 5.46 6.00
C GLY A 89 -12.85 4.05 5.64
N GLU A 90 -12.11 3.92 4.53
CA GLU A 90 -11.66 2.64 4.01
C GLU A 90 -10.44 2.13 4.80
N ARG A 91 -10.49 0.86 5.23
CA ARG A 91 -9.46 0.22 6.09
C ARG A 91 -8.10 0.00 5.41
N GLY A 92 -8.00 0.26 4.10
CA GLY A 92 -6.81 -0.01 3.30
C GLY A 92 -7.17 -0.34 1.85
N ILE A 93 -6.40 0.16 0.89
CA ILE A 93 -6.62 -0.07 -0.54
C ILE A 93 -5.35 -0.65 -1.16
N LEU A 94 -5.48 -1.79 -1.83
CA LEU A 94 -4.43 -2.39 -2.63
C LEU A 94 -4.49 -1.83 -4.06
N TYR A 95 -3.42 -1.15 -4.47
CA TYR A 95 -3.23 -0.67 -5.84
C TYR A 95 -2.42 -1.69 -6.64
N ALA A 96 -2.98 -2.14 -7.76
CA ALA A 96 -2.34 -3.07 -8.68
C ALA A 96 -2.96 -2.93 -10.09
N ALA A 97 -2.23 -3.32 -11.13
CA ALA A 97 -2.78 -3.40 -12.49
C ALA A 97 -2.44 -4.74 -13.15
N ARG A 98 -3.17 -5.08 -14.22
CA ARG A 98 -2.96 -6.32 -14.97
C ARG A 98 -1.71 -6.24 -15.85
N GLU A 99 -1.44 -5.07 -16.43
CA GLU A 99 -0.41 -4.88 -17.45
C GLU A 99 0.79 -4.12 -16.89
N LEU A 100 2.01 -4.54 -17.27
CA LEU A 100 3.24 -3.90 -16.81
C LEU A 100 3.31 -2.41 -17.18
N PRO A 101 2.97 -1.98 -18.42
CA PRO A 101 2.97 -0.56 -18.77
C PRO A 101 2.09 0.28 -17.83
N THR A 102 0.90 -0.22 -17.50
CA THR A 102 -0.01 0.47 -16.58
C THR A 102 0.56 0.56 -15.17
N VAL A 103 1.17 -0.52 -14.67
CA VAL A 103 1.78 -0.48 -13.33
C VAL A 103 2.92 0.52 -13.27
N PHE A 104 3.79 0.56 -14.28
CA PHE A 104 4.93 1.49 -14.31
C PHE A 104 4.52 2.96 -14.52
N ALA A 105 3.35 3.22 -15.11
CA ALA A 105 2.82 4.58 -15.22
C ALA A 105 2.28 5.14 -13.87
N GLU A 106 2.12 4.30 -12.85
CA GLU A 106 1.54 4.64 -11.54
C GLU A 106 2.58 4.72 -10.41
N VAL A 107 3.87 4.65 -10.75
CA VAL A 107 5.02 4.71 -9.84
C VAL A 107 5.78 5.99 -10.14
#